data_AF-A0A917K5E0-F1
#
_entry.id   AF-A0A917K5E0-F1
#
_cell.length_a   1.000
_cell.length_b   1.000
_cell.length_c   1.000
_cell.angle_alpha   90.00
_cell.angle_beta   90.00
_cell.angle_gamma   90.00
#
_symmetry.space_group_name_H-M   'P 1'
#
loop_
_entity.id
_entity.type
_entity.pdbx_description
1 polymer ?
#
loop_
_entity_poly.entity_id
_entity_poly.type
_entity_poly.pdbx_seq_one_letter_code
_entity_poly.pdbx_strand_id
1 'polypeptide(L)'
;MSEIRPLLRRPKRLDNVVRDRLKTWPQRPPGAGSLGADGAWLRGRPCDGEPVAQPYLKIPGSDRMRTIPDGLWLHFGGSSEDPYADILCIEACSTFQNLLDKRSRFAPSTVSLLAHCPLAWLLAPLQANDTTPRWRIIPFLSAEPIAGFSLPVRDLRVLYGLQRDHYDGFARHQVPHPHEYFCPMEALTAHEGHANPAMRSLLGRACAASAFMVPP
;
A
#
# COMPACT_ATOMS: atom_id res chain seq x y z
N MET A 1 -20.24 -46.03 15.41
CA MET A 1 -20.51 -44.59 15.61
C MET A 1 -19.23 -43.85 15.30
N SER A 2 -19.16 -43.18 14.14
CA SER A 2 -17.97 -42.46 13.68
C SER A 2 -17.95 -41.07 14.33
N GLU A 3 -16.96 -40.80 15.17
CA GLU A 3 -16.76 -39.49 15.77
C GLU A 3 -16.23 -38.51 14.74
N ILE A 4 -17.04 -37.50 14.41
CA ILE A 4 -16.63 -36.34 13.61
C ILE A 4 -15.71 -35.50 14.49
N ARG A 5 -14.40 -35.61 14.29
CA ARG A 5 -13.42 -34.70 14.87
C ARG A 5 -13.72 -33.27 14.38
N PRO A 6 -13.88 -32.27 15.27
CA PRO A 6 -13.96 -30.88 14.86
C PRO A 6 -12.70 -30.53 14.06
N LEU A 7 -12.87 -30.05 12.84
CA LEU A 7 -11.80 -29.45 12.05
C LEU A 7 -11.24 -28.27 12.87
N LEU A 8 -10.13 -28.49 13.57
CA LEU A 8 -9.33 -27.45 14.19
C LEU A 8 -9.03 -26.40 13.10
N ARG A 9 -9.65 -25.22 13.23
CA ARG A 9 -9.40 -24.09 12.33
C ARG A 9 -7.91 -23.81 12.33
N ARG A 10 -7.25 -24.01 11.19
CA ARG A 10 -5.84 -23.62 11.02
C ARG A 10 -5.70 -22.15 11.44
N PRO A 11 -4.70 -21.79 12.26
CA PRO A 11 -4.47 -20.40 12.63
C PRO A 11 -4.33 -19.56 11.36
N LYS A 12 -5.06 -18.45 11.26
CA LYS A 12 -4.94 -17.53 10.13
C LYS A 12 -3.48 -17.11 10.02
N ARG A 13 -2.87 -17.25 8.84
CA ARG A 13 -1.54 -16.68 8.57
C ARG A 13 -1.59 -15.19 8.87
N LEU A 14 -0.56 -14.69 9.53
CA LEU A 14 -0.55 -13.34 10.07
C LEU A 14 -0.73 -12.27 8.96
N ASP A 15 -0.18 -12.51 7.77
CA ASP A 15 -0.38 -11.68 6.58
C ASP A 15 -1.86 -11.54 6.19
N ASN A 16 -2.68 -12.58 6.38
CA ASN A 16 -4.12 -12.51 6.11
C ASN A 16 -4.82 -11.63 7.14
N VAL A 17 -4.40 -11.67 8.41
CA VAL A 17 -4.94 -10.79 9.45
C VAL A 17 -4.60 -9.34 9.14
N VAL A 18 -3.36 -9.06 8.71
CA VAL A 18 -2.97 -7.72 8.29
C VAL A 18 -3.80 -7.27 7.09
N ARG A 19 -3.92 -8.06 6.03
CA ARG A 19 -4.76 -7.71 4.87
C ARG A 19 -6.21 -7.46 5.26
N ASP A 20 -6.79 -8.31 6.11
CA ASP A 20 -8.15 -8.14 6.63
C ASP A 20 -8.30 -6.81 7.40
N ARG A 21 -7.27 -6.38 8.14
CA ARG A 21 -7.26 -5.08 8.82
C ARG A 21 -7.04 -3.91 7.88
N LEU A 22 -6.13 -4.01 6.91
CA LEU A 22 -5.87 -2.94 5.95
C LEU A 22 -7.08 -2.65 5.04
N LYS A 23 -7.98 -3.64 4.86
CA LYS A 23 -9.31 -3.40 4.29
C LYS A 23 -10.13 -2.42 5.13
N THR A 24 -10.05 -2.41 6.46
CA THR A 24 -10.83 -1.44 7.24
C THR A 24 -10.25 -0.03 7.23
N TRP A 25 -9.05 0.16 6.66
CA TRP A 25 -8.39 1.46 6.63
C TRP A 25 -9.00 2.40 5.56
N PRO A 26 -8.93 3.73 5.77
CA PRO A 26 -9.52 4.72 4.85
C PRO A 26 -8.87 4.74 3.45
N GLN A 27 -9.58 5.37 2.50
CA GLN A 27 -9.13 5.53 1.11
C GLN A 27 -7.81 6.29 1.01
N ARG A 28 -7.65 7.33 1.83
CA ARG A 28 -6.40 8.07 2.02
C ARG A 28 -5.61 7.41 3.16
N PRO A 29 -4.28 7.25 3.04
CA PRO A 29 -3.49 6.74 4.15
C PRO A 29 -3.73 7.57 5.42
N PRO A 30 -3.89 6.93 6.60
CA PRO A 30 -4.10 7.65 7.84
C PRO A 30 -2.95 8.62 8.13
N GLY A 31 -3.25 9.88 8.40
CA GLY A 31 -2.23 10.90 8.68
C GLY A 31 -1.51 11.46 7.46
N ALA A 32 -1.75 10.94 6.24
CA ALA A 32 -1.25 11.58 5.03
C ALA A 32 -1.95 12.94 4.84
N GLY A 33 -1.13 13.99 4.70
CA GLY A 33 -1.59 15.33 4.32
C GLY A 33 -2.16 15.38 2.90
N SER A 34 -2.71 16.54 2.53
CA SER A 34 -2.95 16.83 1.11
C SER A 34 -1.59 16.98 0.42
N LEU A 35 -1.47 16.43 -0.78
CA LEU A 35 -0.32 16.63 -1.66
C LEU A 35 -0.78 17.60 -2.75
N GLY A 36 -0.81 18.90 -2.45
CA GLY A 36 -1.38 19.91 -3.33
C GLY A 36 -2.90 19.81 -3.54
N ALA A 37 -3.40 20.67 -4.43
CA ALA A 37 -4.82 20.77 -4.80
C ALA A 37 -5.28 19.66 -5.77
N ASP A 38 -4.36 19.06 -6.52
CA ASP A 38 -4.70 18.23 -7.69
C ASP A 38 -4.46 16.73 -7.47
N GLY A 39 -4.00 16.34 -6.28
CA GLY A 39 -3.58 14.97 -5.99
C GLY A 39 -4.68 14.05 -5.49
N ALA A 40 -4.74 12.82 -6.00
CA ALA A 40 -5.76 11.84 -5.61
C ALA A 40 -5.17 10.58 -4.98
N TRP A 41 -5.46 10.37 -3.70
CA TRP A 41 -5.14 9.13 -3.01
C TRP A 41 -6.18 8.04 -3.32
N LEU A 42 -5.70 6.92 -3.83
CA LEU A 42 -6.49 5.72 -4.07
C LEU A 42 -5.83 4.53 -3.40
N ARG A 43 -6.61 3.80 -2.60
CA ARG A 43 -6.21 2.51 -2.07
C ARG A 43 -6.26 1.45 -3.17
N GLY A 44 -5.12 0.83 -3.47
CA GLY A 44 -4.98 -0.18 -4.50
C GLY A 44 -5.69 -1.51 -4.16
N ARG A 45 -5.85 -1.82 -2.87
CA ARG A 45 -6.49 -3.08 -2.43
C ARG A 45 -7.86 -2.80 -1.80
N PRO A 46 -8.93 -2.70 -2.61
CA PRO A 46 -10.27 -2.39 -2.10
C PRO A 46 -10.86 -3.53 -1.24
N CYS A 47 -11.85 -3.18 -0.44
CA CYS A 47 -12.65 -4.11 0.37
C CYS A 47 -13.61 -4.96 -0.46
N ASP A 48 -14.19 -5.95 0.22
CA ASP A 48 -14.98 -7.11 -0.22
C ASP A 48 -15.90 -6.94 -1.45
N GLY A 49 -16.12 -8.07 -2.12
CA GLY A 49 -16.49 -8.18 -3.54
C GLY A 49 -15.33 -8.85 -4.29
N GLU A 50 -15.61 -9.70 -5.29
CA GLU A 50 -14.62 -10.45 -6.09
C GLU A 50 -13.30 -9.67 -6.31
N PRO A 51 -12.12 -10.31 -6.34
CA PRO A 51 -10.86 -9.60 -6.56
C PRO A 51 -10.86 -8.91 -7.92
N VAL A 52 -11.32 -7.65 -7.94
CA VAL A 52 -11.14 -6.74 -9.06
C VAL A 52 -9.64 -6.69 -9.30
N ALA A 53 -9.21 -6.93 -10.54
CA ALA A 53 -7.80 -6.99 -10.92
C ALA A 53 -7.01 -5.85 -10.25
N GLN A 54 -6.29 -6.16 -9.17
CA GLN A 54 -5.73 -5.16 -8.26
C GLN A 54 -4.48 -4.51 -8.90
N PRO A 55 -4.20 -3.24 -8.60
CA PRO A 55 -2.94 -2.64 -8.98
C PRO A 55 -1.76 -3.40 -8.39
N TYR A 56 -0.69 -3.46 -9.16
CA TYR A 56 0.55 -4.11 -8.78
C TYR A 56 1.75 -3.30 -9.27
N LEU A 57 2.91 -3.54 -8.66
CA LEU A 57 4.16 -2.91 -9.07
C LEU A 57 4.94 -3.86 -9.96
N LYS A 58 5.64 -3.32 -10.96
CA LYS A 58 6.54 -4.10 -11.82
C LYS A 58 7.77 -3.30 -12.19
N ILE A 59 8.83 -4.00 -12.59
CA ILE A 59 10.00 -3.37 -13.19
C ILE A 59 9.66 -3.04 -14.66
N PRO A 60 10.02 -1.85 -15.17
CA PRO A 60 9.89 -1.54 -16.60
C PRO A 60 10.48 -2.64 -17.49
N GLY A 61 9.78 -2.98 -18.57
CA GLY A 61 10.23 -4.02 -19.52
C GLY A 61 10.06 -5.48 -19.07
N SER A 62 9.49 -5.74 -17.89
CA SER A 62 9.20 -7.10 -17.41
C SER A 62 7.74 -7.26 -16.98
N ASP A 63 7.08 -8.30 -17.51
CA ASP A 63 5.76 -8.72 -17.06
C ASP A 63 5.79 -9.96 -16.17
N ARG A 64 6.98 -10.55 -15.97
CA ARG A 64 7.17 -11.79 -15.20
C ARG A 64 7.12 -11.57 -13.70
N MET A 65 7.61 -10.43 -13.22
CA MET A 65 7.69 -10.12 -11.79
C MET A 65 6.71 -9.01 -11.41
N ARG A 66 5.66 -9.40 -10.69
CA ARG A 66 4.68 -8.49 -10.12
C ARG A 66 4.82 -8.49 -8.61
N THR A 67 5.00 -7.31 -8.04
CA THR A 67 4.96 -7.11 -6.59
C THR A 67 3.56 -6.65 -6.19
N ILE A 68 2.92 -7.42 -5.31
CA ILE A 68 1.59 -7.14 -4.76
C ILE A 68 1.75 -6.96 -3.24
N PRO A 69 1.91 -5.72 -2.76
CA PRO A 69 2.11 -5.44 -1.35
C PRO A 69 0.91 -5.87 -0.49
N ASP A 70 1.11 -6.13 0.80
CA ASP A 70 -0.01 -6.43 1.72
C ASP A 70 -1.01 -5.27 1.81
N GLY A 71 -0.53 -4.03 1.80
CA GLY A 71 -1.33 -2.81 1.56
C GLY A 71 -0.67 -1.91 0.53
N LEU A 72 -1.48 -1.26 -0.31
CA LEU A 72 -1.00 -0.35 -1.34
C LEU A 72 -1.92 0.87 -1.41
N TRP A 73 -1.33 2.06 -1.35
CA TRP A 73 -1.96 3.32 -1.68
C TRP A 73 -1.17 3.99 -2.79
N LEU A 74 -1.89 4.55 -3.75
CA LEU A 74 -1.36 5.28 -4.89
C LEU A 74 -1.85 6.71 -4.80
N HIS A 75 -0.94 7.66 -4.89
CA HIS A 75 -1.22 9.06 -5.06
C HIS A 75 -0.96 9.42 -6.52
N PHE A 76 -2.03 9.73 -7.25
CA PHE A 76 -1.94 10.12 -8.66
C PHE A 76 -1.72 11.63 -8.77
N GLY A 77 -0.74 12.02 -9.58
CA GLY A 77 -0.45 13.42 -9.86
C GLY A 77 0.23 13.62 -11.21
N GLY A 78 0.57 14.87 -11.51
CA GLY A 78 1.13 15.28 -12.80
C GLY A 78 0.05 15.71 -13.80
N SER A 79 0.47 15.97 -15.03
CA SER A 79 -0.42 16.31 -16.15
C SER A 79 -0.71 15.08 -17.01
N SER A 80 -1.57 15.20 -18.02
CA SER A 80 -1.76 14.16 -19.03
C SER A 80 -0.50 13.85 -19.84
N GLU A 81 0.44 14.80 -19.93
CA GLU A 81 1.70 14.64 -20.67
C GLU A 81 2.80 14.02 -19.82
N ASP A 82 2.77 14.25 -18.49
CA ASP A 82 3.75 13.71 -17.54
C ASP A 82 3.06 13.17 -16.27
N PRO A 83 2.32 12.05 -16.38
CA PRO A 83 1.61 11.47 -15.25
C PRO A 83 2.53 10.58 -14.41
N TYR A 84 2.34 10.61 -13.09
CA TYR A 84 3.08 9.75 -12.16
C TYR A 84 2.20 9.21 -11.03
N ALA A 85 2.74 8.23 -10.30
CA ALA A 85 2.20 7.80 -9.01
C ALA A 85 3.27 7.90 -7.91
N ASP A 86 2.94 8.51 -6.77
CA ASP A 86 3.67 8.26 -5.53
C ASP A 86 2.98 7.11 -4.80
N ILE A 87 3.74 6.21 -4.17
CA ILE A 87 3.16 5.02 -3.54
C ILE A 87 3.56 4.88 -2.07
N LEU A 88 2.59 4.45 -1.27
CA LEU A 88 2.80 3.94 0.06
C LEU A 88 2.44 2.46 0.08
N CYS A 89 3.43 1.62 0.39
CA CYS A 89 3.27 0.19 0.58
C CYS A 89 3.27 -0.17 2.06
N ILE A 90 2.50 -1.19 2.43
CA ILE A 90 2.55 -1.83 3.74
C ILE A 90 2.83 -3.30 3.53
N GLU A 91 3.76 -3.83 4.32
CA GLU A 91 4.21 -5.21 4.23
C GLU A 91 4.29 -5.85 5.62
N ALA A 92 3.62 -6.98 5.81
CA ALA A 92 3.70 -7.75 7.05
C ALA A 92 4.88 -8.73 6.98
N CYS A 93 5.89 -8.56 7.82
CA CYS A 93 7.04 -9.44 7.86
C CYS A 93 7.00 -10.32 9.11
N SER A 94 6.65 -11.60 8.93
CA SER A 94 6.60 -12.56 10.03
C SER A 94 7.99 -13.06 10.47
N THR A 95 8.99 -12.98 9.60
CA THR A 95 10.38 -13.38 9.88
C THR A 95 11.37 -12.35 9.34
N PHE A 96 12.60 -12.35 9.86
CA PHE A 96 13.67 -11.50 9.33
C PHE A 96 14.01 -11.84 7.87
N GLN A 97 14.03 -13.12 7.49
CA GLN A 97 14.24 -13.52 6.09
C GLN A 97 13.13 -12.96 5.17
N ASN A 98 11.88 -12.96 5.64
CA ASN A 98 10.78 -12.38 4.89
C ASN A 98 10.91 -10.86 4.77
N LEU A 99 11.41 -10.18 5.81
CA LEU A 99 11.77 -8.77 5.71
C LEU A 99 12.82 -8.53 4.62
N LEU A 100 13.92 -9.29 4.61
CA LEU A 100 14.98 -9.10 3.61
C LEU A 100 14.51 -9.33 2.18
N ASP A 101 13.74 -10.41 1.95
CA ASP A 101 13.11 -10.69 0.65
C ASP A 101 12.22 -9.52 0.21
N LYS A 102 11.35 -9.02 1.08
CA LYS A 102 10.49 -7.87 0.76
C LYS A 102 11.30 -6.60 0.54
N ARG A 103 12.30 -6.29 1.35
CA ARG A 103 13.19 -5.11 1.18
C ARG A 103 13.86 -5.07 -0.19
N SER A 104 14.29 -6.22 -0.71
CA SER A 104 14.90 -6.30 -2.04
C SER A 104 13.97 -5.87 -3.19
N ARG A 105 12.64 -5.93 -2.99
CA ARG A 105 11.63 -5.52 -3.98
C ARG A 105 11.32 -4.02 -3.95
N PHE A 106 11.71 -3.34 -2.87
CA PHE A 106 11.44 -1.93 -2.61
C PHE A 106 12.77 -1.20 -2.36
N ALA A 107 13.60 -1.10 -3.39
CA ALA A 107 14.93 -0.48 -3.29
C ALA A 107 15.08 0.60 -4.37
N PRO A 108 14.55 1.83 -4.14
CA PRO A 108 14.49 2.88 -5.16
C PRO A 108 15.87 3.37 -5.61
N SER A 109 16.92 3.14 -4.80
CA SER A 109 18.31 3.42 -5.19
C SER A 109 18.85 2.47 -6.27
N THR A 110 18.19 1.33 -6.51
CA THR A 110 18.67 0.28 -7.42
C THR A 110 17.64 -0.14 -8.46
N VAL A 111 16.37 0.24 -8.29
CA VAL A 111 15.27 -0.22 -9.14
C VAL A 111 14.27 0.90 -9.38
N SER A 112 13.91 1.11 -10.65
CA SER A 112 12.72 1.89 -11.03
C SER A 112 11.50 0.98 -11.08
N LEU A 113 10.35 1.50 -10.64
CA LEU A 113 9.08 0.76 -10.62
C LEU A 113 8.02 1.46 -11.47
N LEU A 114 7.14 0.65 -12.05
CA LEU A 114 5.87 1.07 -12.62
C LEU A 114 4.73 0.62 -11.71
N ALA A 115 3.75 1.48 -11.48
CA ALA A 115 2.47 1.11 -10.92
C ALA A 115 1.51 0.80 -12.06
N HIS A 116 1.08 -0.46 -12.17
CA HIS A 116 0.08 -0.86 -13.15
C HIS A 116 -1.32 -0.85 -12.52
N CYS A 117 -2.26 -0.17 -13.16
CA CYS A 117 -3.66 -0.06 -12.75
C CYS A 117 -4.55 -0.75 -13.80
N PRO A 118 -5.09 -1.93 -13.49
CA PRO A 118 -5.98 -2.64 -14.41
C PRO A 118 -7.29 -1.89 -14.66
N LEU A 119 -7.85 -2.03 -15.87
CA LEU A 119 -9.10 -1.38 -16.27
C LEU A 119 -10.25 -1.65 -15.29
N ALA A 120 -10.44 -2.92 -14.91
CA ALA A 120 -11.52 -3.30 -14.00
C ALA A 120 -11.44 -2.57 -12.65
N TRP A 121 -10.22 -2.28 -12.17
CA TRP A 121 -10.01 -1.52 -10.94
C TRP A 121 -10.27 -0.02 -11.14
N LEU A 122 -9.93 0.54 -12.29
CA LEU A 122 -10.21 1.94 -12.61
C LEU A 122 -11.71 2.23 -12.72
N LEU A 123 -12.48 1.31 -13.29
CA LEU A 123 -13.92 1.44 -13.49
C LEU A 123 -14.74 1.12 -12.24
N ALA A 124 -14.17 0.35 -11.30
CA ALA A 124 -14.88 -0.02 -10.09
C ALA A 124 -15.08 1.19 -9.12
N PRO A 125 -16.10 1.14 -8.26
CA PRO A 125 -16.41 2.18 -7.28
C PRO A 125 -15.24 2.53 -6.35
N LEU A 126 -15.14 3.78 -5.95
CA LEU A 126 -14.20 4.27 -4.95
C LEU A 126 -14.30 3.46 -3.66
N GLN A 127 -15.52 3.32 -3.12
CA GLN A 127 -15.83 2.56 -1.90
C GLN A 127 -17.24 1.95 -1.98
N ALA A 128 -17.60 1.08 -1.04
CA ALA A 128 -18.92 0.42 -1.03
C ALA A 128 -20.09 1.42 -0.95
N ASN A 129 -19.89 2.56 -0.28
CA ASN A 129 -20.84 3.66 -0.13
C ASN A 129 -20.59 4.83 -1.08
N ASP A 130 -19.61 4.72 -1.98
CA ASP A 130 -19.28 5.75 -2.98
C ASP A 130 -19.12 5.09 -4.35
N THR A 131 -20.17 5.18 -5.15
CA THR A 131 -20.26 4.56 -6.48
C THR A 131 -19.42 5.27 -7.55
N THR A 132 -18.77 6.39 -7.21
CA THR A 132 -17.91 7.13 -8.13
C THR A 132 -16.79 6.22 -8.64
N PRO A 133 -16.65 6.00 -9.97
CA PRO A 133 -15.55 5.22 -10.52
C PRO A 133 -14.19 5.83 -10.14
N ARG A 134 -13.20 4.99 -9.79
CA ARG A 134 -11.88 5.47 -9.34
C ARG A 134 -11.20 6.41 -10.33
N TRP A 135 -11.36 6.17 -11.63
CA TRP A 135 -10.77 7.01 -12.67
C TRP A 135 -11.23 8.47 -12.61
N ARG A 136 -12.45 8.75 -12.14
CA ARG A 136 -13.04 10.10 -12.10
C ARG A 136 -12.29 11.06 -11.20
N ILE A 137 -11.57 10.54 -10.20
CA ILE A 137 -10.78 11.36 -9.29
C ILE A 137 -9.31 11.42 -9.68
N ILE A 138 -8.87 10.73 -10.74
CA ILE A 138 -7.49 10.76 -11.19
C ILE A 138 -7.31 12.02 -12.06
N PRO A 139 -6.44 12.96 -11.67
CA PRO A 139 -6.44 14.32 -12.20
C PRO A 139 -6.11 14.42 -13.69
N PHE A 140 -5.28 13.52 -14.21
CA PHE A 140 -4.85 13.52 -15.60
C PHE A 140 -5.76 12.71 -16.54
N LEU A 141 -6.86 12.13 -16.03
CA LEU A 141 -7.85 11.41 -16.85
C LEU A 141 -9.07 12.29 -17.13
N SER A 142 -9.20 12.74 -18.37
CA SER A 142 -10.33 13.55 -18.84
C SER A 142 -11.51 12.75 -19.39
N ALA A 143 -11.29 11.47 -19.71
CA ALA A 143 -12.29 10.57 -20.28
C ALA A 143 -12.20 9.18 -19.64
N GLU A 144 -13.28 8.41 -19.79
CA GLU A 144 -13.35 7.04 -19.28
C GLU A 144 -12.26 6.18 -19.95
N PRO A 145 -11.40 5.51 -19.18
CA PRO A 145 -10.36 4.67 -19.75
C PRO A 145 -10.97 3.43 -20.41
N ILE A 146 -10.46 3.05 -21.58
CA ILE A 146 -10.84 1.80 -22.28
C ILE A 146 -9.82 0.66 -22.06
N ALA A 147 -8.71 0.96 -21.39
CA ALA A 147 -7.65 0.01 -21.05
C ALA A 147 -7.02 0.36 -19.70
N GLY A 148 -6.35 -0.62 -19.08
CA GLY A 148 -5.49 -0.34 -17.93
C GLY A 148 -4.25 0.42 -18.35
N PHE A 149 -3.62 1.13 -17.41
CA PHE A 149 -2.40 1.90 -17.69
C PHE A 149 -1.29 1.60 -16.67
N SER A 150 -0.07 1.98 -17.01
CA SER A 150 1.08 1.93 -16.12
C SER A 150 1.71 3.31 -16.01
N LEU A 151 2.04 3.71 -14.77
CA LEU A 151 2.69 4.99 -14.48
C LEU A 151 4.06 4.77 -13.87
N PRO A 152 5.03 5.67 -14.10
CA PRO A 152 6.25 5.72 -13.32
C PRO A 152 5.92 5.96 -11.84
N VAL A 153 6.58 5.19 -10.97
CA VAL A 153 6.59 5.47 -9.53
C VAL A 153 7.63 6.55 -9.27
N ARG A 154 7.17 7.74 -8.86
CA ARG A 154 8.05 8.90 -8.59
C ARG A 154 8.63 8.86 -7.17
N ASP A 155 7.79 8.66 -6.17
CA ASP A 155 8.20 8.45 -4.77
C ASP A 155 7.65 7.10 -4.26
N LEU A 156 8.50 6.32 -3.60
CA LEU A 156 8.16 5.05 -2.98
C LEU A 156 8.41 5.17 -1.47
N ARG A 157 7.39 4.84 -0.67
CA ARG A 157 7.48 4.68 0.78
C ARG A 157 6.96 3.31 1.17
N VAL A 158 7.62 2.64 2.11
CA VAL A 158 7.21 1.30 2.56
C VAL A 158 7.23 1.22 4.09
N LEU A 159 6.12 0.78 4.66
CA LEU A 159 5.99 0.45 6.08
C LEU A 159 6.06 -1.07 6.27
N TYR A 160 7.08 -1.54 6.98
CA TYR A 160 7.21 -2.92 7.40
C TYR A 160 6.64 -3.12 8.80
N GLY A 161 5.68 -4.03 8.94
CA GLY A 161 5.28 -4.57 10.23
C GLY A 161 6.19 -5.73 10.62
N LEU A 162 6.81 -5.67 11.79
CA LEU A 162 7.71 -6.72 12.29
C LEU A 162 7.14 -7.34 13.57
N GLN A 163 7.28 -8.66 13.74
CA GLN A 163 7.01 -9.28 15.05
C GLN A 163 7.88 -8.63 16.14
N ARG A 164 7.39 -8.60 17.39
CA ARG A 164 8.01 -7.85 18.49
C ARG A 164 9.51 -8.05 18.62
N ASP A 165 9.98 -9.29 18.67
CA ASP A 165 11.42 -9.60 18.82
C ASP A 165 12.26 -9.09 17.63
N HIS A 166 11.73 -9.23 16.41
CA HIS A 166 12.38 -8.69 15.20
C HIS A 166 12.36 -7.16 15.17
N TYR A 167 11.27 -6.53 15.63
CA TYR A 167 11.16 -5.07 15.72
C TYR A 167 12.19 -4.51 16.69
N ASP A 168 12.22 -5.04 17.91
CA ASP A 168 13.14 -4.57 18.95
C ASP A 168 14.60 -4.83 18.54
N GLY A 169 14.88 -5.99 17.93
CA GLY A 169 16.19 -6.30 17.38
C GLY A 169 16.62 -5.34 16.26
N PHE A 170 15.73 -5.03 15.32
CA PHE A 170 16.01 -4.08 14.23
C PHE A 170 16.21 -2.66 14.77
N ALA A 171 15.30 -2.17 15.62
CA ALA A 171 15.33 -0.81 16.15
C ALA A 171 16.59 -0.50 16.97
N ARG A 172 17.19 -1.52 17.62
CA ARG A 172 18.42 -1.35 18.41
C ARG A 172 19.71 -1.38 17.59
N HIS A 173 19.73 -2.08 16.47
CA HIS A 173 20.98 -2.45 15.78
C HIS A 173 21.04 -2.04 14.31
N GLN A 174 19.95 -1.55 13.73
CA GLN A 174 19.85 -1.26 12.31
C GLN A 174 19.31 0.15 12.08
N VAL A 175 19.66 0.72 10.93
CA VAL A 175 19.13 2.01 10.47
C VAL A 175 18.25 1.77 9.24
N PRO A 176 16.97 2.20 9.25
CA PRO A 176 16.12 2.22 8.07
C PRO A 176 16.73 3.00 6.90
N HIS A 177 16.49 2.57 5.66
CA HIS A 177 16.71 3.44 4.51
C HIS A 177 15.68 4.59 4.48
N PRO A 178 15.93 5.70 3.75
CA PRO A 178 15.06 6.88 3.77
C PRO A 178 13.60 6.65 3.34
N HIS A 179 13.33 5.61 2.56
CA HIS A 179 11.98 5.23 2.15
C HIS A 179 11.31 4.20 3.07
N GLU A 180 12.04 3.66 4.04
CA GLU A 180 11.61 2.56 4.90
C GLU A 180 11.11 3.06 6.25
N TYR A 181 9.98 2.53 6.67
CA TYR A 181 9.34 2.80 7.94
C TYR A 181 9.05 1.46 8.62
N PHE A 182 9.05 1.44 9.95
CA PHE A 182 8.90 0.21 10.72
C PHE A 182 7.90 0.39 11.85
N CYS A 183 7.07 -0.61 12.07
CA CYS A 183 6.17 -0.67 13.22
C CYS A 183 6.10 -2.09 13.79
N PRO A 184 5.71 -2.24 15.07
CA PRO A 184 5.38 -3.54 15.61
C PRO A 184 4.15 -4.14 14.90
N MET A 185 4.16 -5.44 14.66
CA MET A 185 3.11 -6.16 13.94
C MET A 185 1.74 -5.97 14.59
N GLU A 186 1.71 -5.86 15.92
CA GLU A 186 0.47 -5.70 16.68
C GLU A 186 -0.25 -4.42 16.27
N ALA A 187 0.47 -3.37 15.85
CA ALA A 187 -0.10 -2.13 15.35
C ALA A 187 -0.84 -2.30 14.01
N LEU A 188 -0.38 -3.20 13.13
CA LEU A 188 -1.05 -3.52 11.88
C LEU A 188 -2.24 -4.47 12.07
N THR A 189 -2.17 -5.34 13.08
CA THR A 189 -3.26 -6.30 13.37
C THR A 189 -4.35 -5.74 14.29
N ALA A 190 -4.11 -4.60 14.93
CA ALA A 190 -5.07 -3.90 15.78
C ALA A 190 -6.34 -3.54 15.02
N HIS A 191 -7.49 -3.67 15.67
CA HIS A 191 -8.80 -3.41 15.06
C HIS A 191 -8.90 -2.00 14.46
N GLU A 192 -8.44 -1.00 15.22
CA GLU A 192 -8.43 0.42 14.83
C GLU A 192 -6.99 0.95 14.66
N GLY A 193 -6.10 0.13 14.09
CA GLY A 193 -4.70 0.52 13.89
C GLY A 193 -4.53 1.84 13.13
N HIS A 194 -5.44 2.15 12.20
CA HIS A 194 -5.48 3.40 11.45
C HIS A 194 -5.81 4.64 12.30
N ALA A 195 -6.48 4.47 13.45
CA ALA A 195 -6.85 5.56 14.35
C ALA A 195 -5.75 5.84 15.39
N ASN A 196 -4.78 4.91 15.57
CA ASN A 196 -3.69 5.07 16.51
C ASN A 196 -2.86 6.34 16.19
N PRO A 197 -2.71 7.29 17.13
CA PRO A 197 -1.97 8.54 16.89
C PRO A 197 -0.52 8.33 16.45
N ALA A 198 0.17 7.33 17.00
CA ALA A 198 1.55 7.01 16.62
C ALA A 198 1.62 6.44 15.19
N MET A 199 0.65 5.60 14.80
CA MET A 199 0.54 5.11 13.42
C MET A 199 0.27 6.25 12.44
N ARG A 200 -0.69 7.12 12.76
CA ARG A 200 -1.01 8.30 11.93
C ARG A 200 0.20 9.23 11.79
N SER A 201 0.93 9.47 12.88
CA SER A 201 2.16 10.27 12.86
C SER A 201 3.24 9.63 11.98
N LEU A 202 3.44 8.31 12.10
CA LEU A 202 4.41 7.57 11.28
C LEU A 202 4.06 7.63 9.79
N LEU A 203 2.80 7.38 9.44
CA LEU A 203 2.31 7.42 8.06
C LEU A 203 2.28 8.84 7.49
N GLY A 204 2.05 9.85 8.32
CA GLY A 204 2.21 11.25 7.93
C GLY A 204 3.65 11.58 7.55
N ARG A 205 4.66 11.00 8.23
CA ARG A 205 6.07 11.08 7.79
C ARG A 205 6.32 10.28 6.52
N ALA A 206 5.66 9.14 6.34
CA ALA A 206 5.71 8.32 5.14
C ALA A 206 4.88 8.86 3.96
N CYS A 207 4.62 10.17 3.92
CA CYS A 207 3.99 10.89 2.82
C CYS A 207 5.01 11.84 2.18
N ALA A 208 5.03 11.96 0.85
CA ALA A 208 5.96 12.85 0.14
C ALA A 208 5.88 14.32 0.62
N ALA A 209 4.71 14.77 1.11
CA ALA A 209 4.50 16.11 1.65
C ALA A 209 5.41 16.40 2.86
N SER A 210 5.80 15.36 3.61
CA SER A 210 6.66 15.50 4.79
C SER A 210 8.07 15.97 4.47
N ALA A 211 8.48 15.87 3.21
CA ALA A 211 9.79 16.32 2.74
C ALA A 211 9.88 17.85 2.59
N PHE A 212 8.76 18.57 2.68
CA PHE A 212 8.69 20.01 2.46
C PHE A 212 8.43 20.76 3.78
N MET A 213 9.15 21.85 3.99
CA MET A 213 8.95 22.74 5.16
C MET A 213 7.55 23.38 5.15
N VAL A 214 7.07 23.73 3.96
CA VAL A 214 5.70 24.17 3.70
C VAL A 214 5.16 23.29 2.58
N PRO A 215 4.19 22.40 2.86
CA PRO A 215 3.58 21.56 1.84
C PRO A 215 2.90 22.40 0.74
N PRO A 216 2.95 21.95 -0.52
CA PRO A 216 2.22 22.57 -1.63
C PRO A 216 0.70 22.36 -1.54
#